data_AF-A0A523HXU8-F1
#
_entry.id   AF-A0A523HXU8-F1
#
_cell.length_a   1.000
_cell.length_b   1.000
_cell.length_c   1.000
_cell.angle_alpha   90.00
_cell.angle_beta   90.00
_cell.angle_gamma   90.00
#
_symmetry.space_group_name_H-M   'P 1'
#
loop_
_entity.id
_entity.type
_entity.pdbx_description
1 polymer ?
#
loop_
_entity_poly.entity_id
_entity_poly.type
_entity_poly.pdbx_seq_one_letter_code
_entity_poly.pdbx_strand_id
1 'polypeptide(L)' 'MKCPFCNADDTSVIDSRVSEEGNRIRRRRRCLTCDKRFTTYET' A
#
# COMPACT_ATOMS: atom_id res chain seq x y z
N MET A 1 -7.14 1.37 -4.62
CA MET A 1 -6.44 0.06 -4.48
C MET A 1 -7.19 -0.71 -3.42
N LYS A 2 -7.80 -1.85 -3.76
CA LYS A 2 -8.62 -2.61 -2.81
C LYS A 2 -7.74 -3.35 -1.81
N CYS A 3 -8.19 -3.41 -0.56
CA CYS A 3 -7.55 -4.22 0.46
C CYS A 3 -7.58 -5.70 0.04
N PRO A 4 -6.43 -6.39 -0.07
CA PRO A 4 -6.39 -7.79 -0.50
C PRO A 4 -7.00 -8.77 0.51
N PHE A 5 -7.37 -8.29 1.71
CA PHE A 5 -7.89 -9.13 2.78
C PHE A 5 -9.41 -9.02 2.97
N CYS A 6 -9.97 -7.82 2.84
CA CYS A 6 -11.42 -7.58 3.02
C CYS A 6 -12.09 -6.94 1.80
N ASN A 7 -11.33 -6.66 0.74
CA ASN A 7 -11.79 -6.06 -0.51
C ASN A 7 -12.40 -4.64 -0.40
N ALA A 8 -12.22 -3.98 0.75
CA ALA A 8 -12.60 -2.58 0.94
C ALA A 8 -11.71 -1.63 0.11
N ASP A 9 -12.27 -0.51 -0.33
CA ASP A 9 -11.51 0.52 -1.07
C ASP A 9 -10.78 1.50 -0.13
N ASP A 10 -11.24 1.59 1.13
CA ASP A 10 -10.71 2.47 2.16
C ASP A 10 -9.35 1.98 2.69
N THR A 11 -8.29 2.53 2.10
CA THR A 11 -6.90 2.23 2.44
C THR A 11 -6.06 3.50 2.49
N SER A 12 -5.24 3.64 3.53
CA SER A 12 -4.35 4.79 3.73
C SER A 12 -2.90 4.39 3.53
N VAL A 13 -2.12 5.23 2.84
CA VAL A 13 -0.66 5.07 2.75
C VAL A 13 -0.05 5.46 4.10
N ILE A 14 0.86 4.62 4.63
CA ILE A 14 1.54 4.86 5.91
C ILE A 14 3.06 4.97 5.79
N ASP A 15 3.65 4.43 4.72
CA ASP A 15 5.10 4.51 4.46
C ASP A 15 5.31 4.44 2.94
N SER A 16 6.22 5.26 2.41
CA SER A 16 6.59 5.23 0.99
C SER A 16 8.10 5.24 0.89
N ARG A 17 8.66 4.26 0.18
CA ARG A 17 10.10 4.14 -0.08
C ARG A 17 10.34 4.08 -1.57
N VAL A 18 11.29 4.87 -2.04
CA VAL A 18 11.75 4.85 -3.43
C VAL A 18 12.91 3.85 -3.50
N SER A 19 12.88 2.93 -4.47
CA SER A 19 14.05 2.08 -4.74
C SER A 19 15.21 2.93 -5.27
N GLU A 20 16.44 2.58 -4.92
CA GLU A 20 17.66 3.29 -5.35
C GLU A 20 17.79 3.43 -6.87
N GLU A 21 17.16 2.53 -7.63
CA GLU A 21 17.11 2.58 -9.10
C GLU A 21 16.10 3.61 -9.65
N GLY A 22 15.40 4.37 -8.79
CA GLY A 22 14.47 5.46 -9.16
C GLY A 22 13.16 5.01 -9.83
N ASN A 23 13.09 3.77 -10.32
CA ASN A 23 12.02 3.30 -11.19
C ASN A 23 10.85 2.63 -10.47
N ARG A 24 10.89 2.51 -9.14
CA ARG A 24 9.85 1.79 -8.37
C ARG A 24 9.62 2.44 -7.03
N ILE A 25 8.36 2.67 -6.71
CA ILE A 25 7.91 3.19 -5.42
C ILE A 25 7.21 2.06 -4.68
N ARG A 26 7.78 1.66 -3.55
CA ARG A 26 7.16 0.72 -2.62
C ARG A 26 6.34 1.51 -1.60
N ARG A 27 5.02 1.37 -1.64
CA ARG A 27 4.10 1.97 -0.66
C ARG A 27 3.53 0.93 0.28
N ARG A 28 3.63 1.15 1.58
CA ARG A 28 2.94 0.38 2.62
C ARG A 28 1.61 1.06 2.89
N ARG A 29 0.51 0.31 2.77
CA ARG A 29 -0.87 0.75 2.97
C ARG A 29 -1.48 0.03 4.19
N ARG A 30 -2.36 0.70 4.92
CA ARG A 30 -3.21 0.16 5.99
C ARG A 30 -4.67 0.25 5.55
N CYS A 31 -5.44 -0.82 5.68
CA CYS A 31 -6.89 -0.79 5.47
C CYS A 31 -7.57 -0.14 6.68
N LEU A 32 -8.50 0.79 6.44
CA LEU A 32 -9.26 1.44 7.51
C LEU A 32 -10.46 0.60 7.97
N THR A 33 -10.82 -0.45 7.23
CA THR A 33 -11.93 -1.35 7.57
C THR A 33 -11.50 -2.57 8.39
N CYS A 34 -10.38 -3.22 8.03
CA CYS A 34 -9.92 -4.44 8.71
C CYS A 34 -8.57 -4.29 9.42
N ASP A 35 -8.00 -3.08 9.44
CA ASP A 35 -6.72 -2.73 10.07
C ASP A 35 -5.47 -3.49 9.58
N LYS A 36 -5.61 -4.35 8.58
CA LYS A 36 -4.49 -5.09 8.00
C LYS A 36 -3.62 -4.17 7.14
N ARG A 37 -2.32 -4.48 7.15
CA ARG A 37 -1.29 -3.75 6.40
C ARG A 37 -0.82 -4.58 5.21
N PHE A 38 -0.61 -3.93 4.07
CA PHE A 38 -0.09 -4.57 2.86
C PHE A 38 0.85 -3.62 2.11
N THR A 39 1.64 -4.18 1.18
CA THR A 39 2.60 -3.41 0.38
C THR A 39 2.19 -3.46 -1.07
N THR A 40 2.37 -2.35 -1.75
CA THR A 40 2.03 -2.14 -3.16
C THR A 40 3.22 -1.50 -3.84
N TYR A 41 3.42 -1.85 -5.11
CA TYR A 41 4.49 -1.31 -5.94
C TYR A 41 3.84 -0.48 -7.04
N GLU A 42 4.30 0.75 -7.17
CA GLU A 42 3.91 1.68 -8.24
C GLU A 42 5.18 1.92 -9.07
N THR A 43 5.05 1.78 -10.40
CA THR A 43 6.13 2.06 -11.38
C THR A 43 5.90 3.44 -11.98
#